data_AF-A0A8S3W1R9-F1
#
_entry.id   AF-A0A8S3W1R9-F1
#
_cell.length_a   1.000
_cell.length_b   1.000
_cell.length_c   1.000
_cell.angle_alpha   90.00
_cell.angle_beta   90.00
_cell.angle_gamma   90.00
#
_symmetry.space_group_name_H-M   'P 1'
#
loop_
_entity.id
_entity.type
_entity.pdbx_description
1 polymer ?
#
loop_
_entity_poly.entity_id
_entity_poly.type
_entity_poly.pdbx_seq_one_letter_code
_entity_poly.pdbx_strand_id
1 'polypeptide(L)'
;MSLRRTPPKTSASATQRARSALQPPVGPATATMNSPVFIQTSGESDAVAAHSTDQFRDSPSQLTRTGLSLNDLACDDIVTKRVKRKFDLEGGSQEFSQSTTSFIEDLFSSFSTKIEKRFAALHVSVNQIADQNCDMQKSLSFMNEKYDHLLEKLKTMEEERLNDKKTIQTLEDKIELLEKRSRATAVEIRNTPRIYQQNNRPESKTDLCDIVKILAKTVNCSLQESDIRDVYRILSKHETSRPIILELNSVIKKKPY
;
A
#
# COMPACT_ATOMS: atom_id res chain seq x y z
N MET A 1 -67.88 -13.99 51.76
CA MET A 1 -67.12 -12.89 52.39
C MET A 1 -65.79 -12.74 51.67
N SER A 2 -65.56 -11.56 51.12
CA SER A 2 -64.37 -11.13 50.39
C SER A 2 -63.14 -11.04 51.29
N LEU A 3 -61.97 -11.45 50.80
CA LEU A 3 -60.70 -10.77 51.13
C LEU A 3 -59.81 -10.73 49.89
N ARG A 4 -59.82 -9.56 49.24
CA ARG A 4 -58.85 -9.13 48.22
C ARG A 4 -57.47 -9.04 48.87
N ARG A 5 -56.45 -9.61 48.24
CA ARG A 5 -55.05 -9.35 48.59
C ARG A 5 -54.50 -8.26 47.66
N THR A 6 -54.12 -7.14 48.25
CA THR A 6 -53.39 -6.03 47.64
C THR A 6 -51.91 -6.39 47.47
N PRO A 7 -51.25 -5.96 46.38
CA PRO A 7 -49.80 -6.08 46.24
C PRO A 7 -49.07 -4.97 47.02
N PRO A 8 -47.83 -5.22 47.51
CA PRO A 8 -47.06 -4.22 48.24
C PRO A 8 -46.45 -3.16 47.30
N LYS A 9 -46.45 -1.92 47.79
CA LYS A 9 -45.73 -0.78 47.22
C LYS A 9 -44.26 -0.89 47.62
N THR A 10 -43.34 -0.96 46.66
CA THR A 10 -41.91 -0.70 46.89
C THR A 10 -41.55 0.66 46.32
N SER A 11 -41.23 1.56 47.23
CA SER A 11 -40.76 2.92 47.03
C SER A 11 -39.36 2.96 46.43
N ALA A 12 -39.13 4.00 45.65
CA ALA A 12 -37.88 4.41 45.02
C ALA A 12 -36.68 4.50 45.99
N SER A 13 -35.48 4.26 45.46
CA SER A 13 -34.33 5.10 45.79
C SER A 13 -33.46 5.30 44.56
N ALA A 14 -33.37 6.57 44.16
CA ALA A 14 -32.49 7.08 43.15
C ALA A 14 -31.04 6.97 43.64
N THR A 15 -30.16 6.39 42.82
CA THR A 15 -28.72 6.60 42.93
C THR A 15 -28.24 7.13 41.59
N GLN A 16 -28.26 8.46 41.49
CA GLN A 16 -27.46 9.21 40.52
C GLN A 16 -25.99 8.94 40.82
N ARG A 17 -25.30 8.22 39.93
CA ARG A 17 -23.84 8.32 39.82
C ARG A 17 -23.52 9.06 38.54
N ALA A 18 -22.89 10.22 38.76
CA ALA A 18 -22.34 11.11 37.75
C ALA A 18 -21.47 10.32 36.76
N ARG A 19 -21.87 10.34 35.48
CA ARG A 19 -20.99 10.05 34.36
C ARG A 19 -20.25 11.35 34.04
N SER A 20 -19.05 11.49 34.59
CA SER A 20 -18.08 12.47 34.11
C SER A 20 -17.63 12.02 32.71
N ALA A 21 -18.08 12.75 31.70
CA ALA A 21 -17.67 12.57 30.32
C ALA A 21 -16.18 12.93 30.19
N LEU A 22 -15.34 11.94 29.96
CA LEU A 22 -14.03 12.13 29.34
C LEU A 22 -14.27 12.51 27.89
N GLN A 23 -14.18 13.81 27.59
CA GLN A 23 -13.95 14.29 26.22
C GLN A 23 -12.52 13.93 25.82
N PRO A 24 -12.29 13.27 24.67
CA PRO A 24 -10.96 13.20 24.10
C PRO A 24 -10.55 14.57 23.52
N PRO A 25 -9.24 14.90 23.51
CA PRO A 25 -8.75 16.17 22.99
C PRO A 25 -9.01 16.28 21.48
N VAL A 26 -9.63 17.39 21.08
CA VAL A 26 -9.79 17.82 19.69
C VAL A 26 -8.39 18.16 19.15
N GLY A 27 -7.85 17.27 18.33
CA GLY A 27 -6.64 17.53 17.54
C GLY A 27 -6.93 18.48 16.38
N PRO A 28 -5.91 19.23 15.90
CA PRO A 28 -6.08 20.21 14.84
C PRO A 28 -6.40 19.55 13.49
N ALA A 29 -7.39 20.11 12.80
CA ALA A 29 -7.84 19.74 11.47
C ALA A 29 -6.67 19.79 10.47
N THR A 30 -6.23 18.63 10.01
CA THR A 30 -5.40 18.50 8.82
C THR A 30 -6.30 18.41 7.60
N ALA A 31 -5.98 19.26 6.62
CA ALA A 31 -6.74 19.46 5.41
C ALA A 31 -6.92 18.15 4.62
N THR A 32 -8.17 17.81 4.35
CA THR A 32 -8.58 16.73 3.44
C THR A 32 -8.17 17.10 2.02
N MET A 33 -7.03 16.60 1.57
CA MET A 33 -6.65 16.59 0.16
C MET A 33 -7.39 15.43 -0.52
N ASN A 34 -8.27 15.79 -1.46
CA ASN A 34 -9.00 14.90 -2.34
C ASN A 34 -8.05 13.89 -2.99
N SER A 35 -8.28 12.61 -2.73
CA SER A 35 -7.64 11.50 -3.44
C SER A 35 -8.49 11.14 -4.67
N PRO A 36 -7.91 10.97 -5.87
CA PRO A 36 -8.64 10.47 -7.01
C PRO A 36 -8.96 8.98 -6.87
N VAL A 37 -10.14 8.65 -7.39
CA VAL A 37 -10.81 7.36 -7.47
C VAL A 37 -9.87 6.22 -7.91
N PHE A 38 -9.78 5.18 -7.08
CA PHE A 38 -9.11 3.92 -7.36
C PHE A 38 -10.06 3.00 -8.15
N ILE A 39 -9.68 2.63 -9.38
CA ILE A 39 -10.38 1.60 -10.15
C ILE A 39 -9.94 0.24 -9.62
N GLN A 40 -10.85 -0.45 -8.93
CA GLN A 40 -10.74 -1.88 -8.64
C GLN A 40 -10.80 -2.66 -9.96
N THR A 41 -9.73 -3.35 -10.32
CA THR A 41 -9.81 -4.52 -11.18
C THR A 41 -9.61 -5.76 -10.30
N SER A 42 -10.72 -6.46 -10.06
CA SER A 42 -10.74 -7.80 -9.50
C SER A 42 -10.33 -8.79 -10.59
N GLY A 43 -9.28 -9.56 -10.34
CA GLY A 43 -8.86 -10.69 -11.16
C GLY A 43 -8.22 -11.75 -10.28
N GLU A 44 -9.04 -12.64 -9.76
CA GLU A 44 -8.62 -13.91 -9.14
C GLU A 44 -8.00 -14.87 -10.17
N SER A 45 -7.10 -15.69 -9.64
CA SER A 45 -6.86 -17.11 -9.93
C SER A 45 -5.57 -17.52 -10.66
N ASP A 46 -4.70 -18.12 -9.85
CA ASP A 46 -4.07 -19.43 -9.98
C ASP A 46 -3.23 -19.81 -11.21
N ALA A 47 -1.94 -19.94 -10.92
CA ALA A 47 -1.08 -21.10 -11.17
C ALA A 47 -1.10 -21.74 -12.56
N VAL A 48 -0.10 -21.42 -13.41
CA VAL A 48 0.48 -22.42 -14.31
C VAL A 48 1.96 -22.12 -14.62
N ALA A 49 2.79 -23.13 -14.34
CA ALA A 49 4.02 -23.59 -14.98
C ALA A 49 5.07 -22.62 -15.57
N ALA A 50 6.31 -22.95 -15.23
CA ALA A 50 7.53 -22.59 -15.91
C ALA A 50 7.45 -22.72 -17.45
N HIS A 51 7.81 -21.64 -18.15
CA HIS A 51 8.50 -21.76 -19.42
C HIS A 51 9.56 -20.67 -19.57
N SER A 52 10.79 -21.14 -19.62
CA SER A 52 11.94 -20.48 -20.22
C SER A 52 11.61 -20.20 -21.69
N THR A 53 11.58 -18.92 -22.08
CA THR A 53 11.80 -18.51 -23.48
C THR A 53 12.46 -17.14 -23.46
N ASP A 54 13.76 -17.24 -23.65
CA ASP A 54 14.68 -16.24 -24.16
C ASP A 54 14.12 -15.50 -25.39
N GLN A 55 14.65 -14.31 -25.67
CA GLN A 55 14.43 -13.45 -26.85
C GLN A 55 13.26 -12.46 -26.83
N PHE A 56 13.56 -11.22 -26.44
CA PHE A 56 13.07 -10.02 -27.13
C PHE A 56 14.08 -8.89 -26.91
N ARG A 57 15.24 -8.96 -27.58
CA ARG A 57 15.61 -8.08 -28.70
C ARG A 57 15.22 -6.61 -28.53
N ASP A 58 16.21 -5.85 -28.10
CA ASP A 58 16.42 -4.44 -28.41
C ASP A 58 15.93 -4.07 -29.81
N SER A 59 15.07 -3.07 -29.87
CA SER A 59 14.82 -2.31 -31.09
C SER A 59 15.24 -0.86 -30.85
N PRO A 60 16.45 -0.45 -31.26
CA PRO A 60 16.75 0.96 -31.39
C PRO A 60 15.98 1.46 -32.61
N SER A 61 14.95 2.28 -32.39
CA SER A 61 14.29 3.04 -33.44
C SER A 61 15.28 4.04 -34.03
N GLN A 62 16.06 3.57 -34.99
CA GLN A 62 16.83 4.41 -35.89
C GLN A 62 15.84 5.17 -36.77
N LEU A 63 15.72 6.47 -36.51
CA LEU A 63 15.15 7.41 -37.46
C LEU A 63 16.10 7.46 -38.67
N THR A 64 15.87 6.60 -39.66
CA THR A 64 16.52 6.71 -40.96
C THR A 64 15.97 7.95 -41.65
N ARG A 65 16.73 9.03 -41.50
CA ARG A 65 16.84 10.17 -42.39
C ARG A 65 16.75 9.69 -43.84
N THR A 66 15.59 9.83 -44.48
CA THR A 66 15.47 9.68 -45.92
C THR A 66 16.27 10.79 -46.57
N GLY A 67 17.51 10.46 -46.93
CA GLY A 67 18.31 11.24 -47.85
C GLY A 67 17.52 11.34 -49.15
N LEU A 68 17.14 12.57 -49.50
CA LEU A 68 16.79 12.90 -50.87
C LEU A 68 18.07 12.70 -51.69
N SER A 69 18.14 11.54 -52.34
CA SER A 69 19.14 11.21 -53.33
C SER A 69 18.92 12.14 -54.53
N LEU A 70 19.72 13.20 -54.59
CA LEU A 70 20.15 13.78 -55.86
C LEU A 70 20.87 12.67 -56.61
N ASN A 71 20.22 12.05 -57.59
CA ASN A 71 20.80 11.37 -58.76
C ASN A 71 19.70 10.58 -59.47
N ASP A 72 18.76 11.27 -60.13
CA ASP A 72 18.08 10.75 -61.34
C ASP A 72 17.13 11.82 -61.90
N LEU A 73 17.70 12.80 -62.59
CA LEU A 73 17.02 13.57 -63.63
C LEU A 73 18.02 13.77 -64.77
N ALA A 74 18.43 12.66 -65.39
CA ALA A 74 18.86 12.68 -66.77
C ALA A 74 17.61 12.91 -67.62
N CYS A 75 17.39 14.15 -68.06
CA CYS A 75 16.35 14.49 -69.02
C CYS A 75 17.02 15.17 -70.21
N ASP A 76 17.32 14.32 -71.19
CA ASP A 76 17.45 14.53 -72.63
C ASP A 76 17.73 15.95 -73.16
N ASP A 77 18.91 16.05 -73.77
CA ASP A 77 19.35 17.09 -74.69
C ASP A 77 18.37 17.27 -75.87
N ILE A 78 17.38 18.16 -75.72
CA ILE A 78 16.66 18.72 -76.87
C ILE A 78 17.49 19.90 -77.43
N VAL A 79 18.48 19.56 -78.24
CA VAL A 79 19.19 20.52 -79.11
C VAL A 79 18.26 20.95 -80.23
N THR A 80 17.45 21.97 -79.98
CA THR A 80 16.74 22.69 -81.06
C THR A 80 17.69 23.71 -81.68
N LYS A 81 18.00 23.50 -82.97
CA LYS A 81 18.83 24.42 -83.78
C LYS A 81 18.19 25.81 -83.80
N ARG A 82 18.79 26.74 -83.06
CA ARG A 82 18.38 28.14 -82.97
C ARG A 82 18.68 28.86 -84.29
N VAL A 83 17.62 29.22 -85.03
CA VAL A 83 17.71 30.13 -86.18
C VAL A 83 18.14 31.51 -85.67
N LYS A 84 19.36 31.92 -86.01
CA LYS A 84 19.88 33.28 -85.74
C LYS A 84 19.13 34.29 -86.61
N ARG A 85 18.16 35.00 -86.02
CA ARG A 85 17.65 36.25 -86.58
C ARG A 85 18.68 37.34 -86.30
N LYS A 86 19.13 38.05 -87.34
CA LYS A 86 19.91 39.28 -87.19
C LYS A 86 19.01 40.30 -86.50
N PHE A 87 19.40 40.71 -85.30
CA PHE A 87 18.71 41.73 -84.54
C PHE A 87 19.37 43.06 -84.92
N ASP A 88 18.71 43.84 -85.77
CA ASP A 88 19.14 45.18 -86.12
C ASP A 88 18.97 46.07 -84.87
N LEU A 89 20.12 46.47 -84.33
CA LEU A 89 20.26 47.22 -83.09
C LEU A 89 20.52 48.69 -83.42
N GLU A 90 19.52 49.40 -83.95
CA GLU A 90 19.57 50.86 -84.02
C GLU A 90 18.19 51.44 -83.71
N GLY A 91 18.11 52.18 -82.59
CA GLY A 91 17.02 53.11 -82.28
C GLY A 91 16.09 52.67 -81.15
N GLY A 92 16.37 53.10 -79.91
CA GLY A 92 15.34 53.26 -78.87
C GLY A 92 15.53 52.54 -77.52
N SER A 93 16.75 52.22 -77.08
CA SER A 93 16.96 51.27 -75.97
C SER A 93 17.09 51.85 -74.55
N GLN A 94 17.00 53.17 -74.33
CA GLN A 94 17.34 53.75 -73.02
C GLN A 94 16.18 53.69 -72.00
N GLU A 95 14.93 53.95 -72.41
CA GLU A 95 13.76 53.90 -71.49
C GLU A 95 13.25 52.47 -71.24
N PHE A 96 13.29 51.61 -72.26
CA PHE A 96 12.92 50.20 -72.10
C PHE A 96 13.88 49.46 -71.15
N SER A 97 15.18 49.77 -71.22
CA SER A 97 16.17 49.19 -70.30
C SER A 97 15.89 49.56 -68.85
N GLN A 98 15.53 50.83 -68.55
CA GLN A 98 15.21 51.26 -67.18
C GLN A 98 13.94 50.62 -66.63
N SER A 99 12.90 50.45 -67.47
CA SER A 99 11.67 49.77 -67.06
C SER A 99 11.86 48.28 -66.80
N THR A 100 12.78 47.62 -67.53
CA THR A 100 13.08 46.21 -67.27
C THR A 100 13.93 46.01 -66.02
N THR A 101 14.86 46.92 -65.73
CA THR A 101 15.68 46.84 -64.51
C THR A 101 14.85 47.09 -63.26
N SER A 102 13.92 48.06 -63.28
CA SER A 102 13.05 48.32 -62.14
C SER A 102 12.12 47.14 -61.82
N PHE A 103 11.54 46.49 -62.84
CA PHE A 103 10.72 45.29 -62.64
C PHE A 103 11.51 44.12 -62.02
N ILE A 104 12.78 43.95 -62.41
CA ILE A 104 13.65 42.91 -61.86
C ILE A 104 13.99 43.23 -60.39
N GLU A 105 14.29 44.49 -60.07
CA GLU A 105 14.52 44.95 -58.70
C GLU A 105 13.31 44.74 -57.79
N ASP A 106 12.10 45.04 -58.30
CA ASP A 106 10.84 44.79 -57.59
C ASP A 106 10.61 43.30 -57.35
N LEU A 107 10.91 42.45 -58.34
CA LEU A 107 10.81 41.00 -58.20
C LEU A 107 11.77 40.48 -57.12
N PHE A 108 13.03 40.91 -57.15
CA PHE A 108 14.04 40.54 -56.16
C PHE A 108 13.67 41.05 -54.76
N SER A 109 13.17 42.27 -54.65
CA SER A 109 12.71 42.84 -53.38
C SER A 109 11.52 42.06 -52.82
N SER A 110 10.54 41.74 -53.67
CA SER A 110 9.38 40.93 -53.28
C SER A 110 9.78 39.50 -52.88
N PHE A 111 10.84 38.96 -53.48
CA PHE A 111 11.37 37.64 -53.19
C PHE A 111 12.16 37.64 -51.87
N SER A 112 13.05 38.62 -51.66
CA SER A 112 13.80 38.80 -50.40
C SER A 112 12.86 38.91 -49.21
N THR A 113 11.85 39.77 -49.33
CA THR A 113 10.83 39.94 -48.26
C THR A 113 10.03 38.66 -47.99
N LYS A 114 9.73 37.84 -49.01
CA LYS A 114 9.09 36.53 -48.81
C LYS A 114 10.02 35.54 -48.11
N ILE A 115 11.29 35.50 -48.46
CA ILE A 115 12.29 34.66 -47.80
C ILE A 115 12.46 35.06 -46.34
N GLU A 116 12.63 36.35 -46.06
CA GLU A 116 12.78 36.88 -44.69
C GLU A 116 11.57 36.50 -43.83
N LYS A 117 10.34 36.65 -44.36
CA LYS A 117 9.11 36.23 -43.67
C LYS A 117 9.11 34.73 -43.37
N ARG A 118 9.50 33.89 -44.33
CA ARG A 118 9.57 32.43 -44.14
C ARG A 118 10.65 32.05 -43.13
N PHE A 119 11.80 32.72 -43.20
CA PHE A 119 12.92 32.51 -42.29
C PHE A 119 12.56 32.91 -40.86
N ALA A 120 11.91 34.06 -40.68
CA ALA A 120 11.42 34.49 -39.38
C ALA A 120 10.39 33.51 -38.80
N ALA A 121 9.43 33.05 -39.61
CA ALA A 121 8.46 32.04 -39.19
C ALA A 121 9.11 30.71 -38.80
N LEU A 122 10.11 30.26 -39.57
CA LEU A 122 10.89 29.06 -39.26
C LEU A 122 11.65 29.21 -37.95
N HIS A 123 12.30 30.36 -37.73
CA HIS A 123 13.05 30.64 -36.51
C HIS A 123 12.15 30.62 -35.28
N VAL A 124 10.95 31.20 -35.36
CA VAL A 124 9.93 31.11 -34.30
C VAL A 124 9.55 29.65 -34.03
N SER A 125 9.29 28.86 -35.09
CA SER A 125 8.95 27.44 -34.94
C SER A 125 10.08 26.62 -34.29
N VAL A 126 11.34 26.88 -34.66
CA VAL A 126 12.50 26.18 -34.08
C VAL A 126 12.66 26.52 -32.60
N ASN A 127 12.49 27.80 -32.24
CA ASN A 127 12.54 28.21 -30.83
C ASN A 127 11.42 27.58 -30.01
N GLN A 128 10.20 27.52 -30.55
CA GLN A 128 9.08 26.86 -29.88
C GLN A 128 9.34 25.37 -29.64
N ILE A 129 9.96 24.68 -30.60
CA ILE A 129 10.37 23.27 -30.44
C ILE A 129 11.46 23.15 -29.37
N ALA A 130 12.43 24.06 -29.34
CA ALA A 130 13.48 24.08 -28.33
C ALA A 130 12.89 24.26 -26.92
N ASP A 131 11.94 25.18 -26.76
CA ASP A 131 11.25 25.44 -25.49
C ASP A 131 10.43 24.22 -25.05
N GLN A 132 9.68 23.60 -25.96
CA GLN A 132 8.93 22.37 -25.68
C GLN A 132 9.85 21.22 -25.25
N ASN A 133 10.99 21.05 -25.92
CA ASN A 133 11.99 20.04 -25.55
C ASN A 133 12.58 20.32 -24.16
N CYS A 134 12.85 21.58 -23.84
CA CYS A 134 13.31 22.00 -22.52
C CYS A 134 12.29 21.64 -21.42
N ASP A 135 11.00 21.90 -21.66
CA ASP A 135 9.94 21.59 -20.71
C ASP A 135 9.67 20.09 -20.57
N MET A 136 9.80 19.33 -21.65
CA MET A 136 9.77 17.86 -21.61
C MET A 136 10.92 17.30 -20.76
N GLN A 137 12.14 17.83 -20.92
CA GLN A 137 13.28 17.41 -20.11
C GLN A 137 13.07 17.70 -18.62
N LYS A 138 12.51 18.86 -18.26
CA LYS A 138 12.18 19.19 -16.86
C LYS A 138 11.15 18.22 -16.30
N SER A 139 10.11 17.92 -17.07
CA SER A 139 9.04 17.00 -16.67
C SER A 139 9.57 15.58 -16.48
N LEU A 140 10.47 15.12 -17.36
CA LEU A 140 11.15 13.83 -17.24
C LEU A 140 12.06 13.78 -16.00
N SER A 141 12.84 14.83 -15.76
CA SER A 141 13.69 14.94 -14.57
C SER A 141 12.87 14.88 -13.28
N PHE A 142 11.77 15.62 -13.22
CA PHE A 142 10.85 15.60 -12.08
C PHE A 142 10.23 14.22 -11.87
N MET A 143 9.82 13.56 -12.95
CA MET A 143 9.22 12.23 -12.87
C MET A 143 10.25 11.19 -12.37
N ASN A 144 11.50 11.26 -12.84
CA ASN A 144 12.57 10.39 -12.35
C ASN A 144 12.80 10.58 -10.85
N GLU A 145 12.87 11.83 -10.37
CA GLU A 145 13.00 12.12 -8.94
C GLU A 145 11.83 11.52 -8.12
N LYS A 146 10.59 11.59 -8.65
CA LYS A 146 9.44 10.96 -7.99
C LYS A 146 9.51 9.43 -8.01
N TYR A 147 10.03 8.83 -9.07
CA TYR A 147 10.26 7.38 -9.13
C TYR A 147 11.29 6.93 -8.09
N ASP A 148 12.41 7.64 -7.97
CA ASP A 148 13.46 7.33 -7.00
C ASP A 148 12.93 7.43 -5.57
N HIS A 149 12.19 8.51 -5.26
CA HIS A 149 11.56 8.67 -3.95
C HIS A 149 10.52 7.57 -3.65
N LEU A 150 9.74 7.15 -4.65
CA LEU A 150 8.78 6.05 -4.47
C LEU A 150 9.49 4.72 -4.20
N LEU A 151 10.58 4.46 -4.91
CA LEU A 151 11.38 3.25 -4.73
C LEU A 151 12.03 3.20 -3.33
N GLU A 152 12.57 4.33 -2.87
CA GLU A 152 13.11 4.46 -1.51
C GLU A 152 12.02 4.20 -0.46
N LYS A 153 10.86 4.83 -0.62
CA LYS A 153 9.73 4.62 0.29
C LYS A 153 9.27 3.16 0.33
N LEU A 154 9.19 2.52 -0.84
CA LEU A 154 8.81 1.10 -0.94
C LEU A 154 9.82 0.22 -0.19
N LYS A 155 11.11 0.46 -0.39
CA LYS A 155 12.18 -0.28 0.30
C LYS A 155 12.08 -0.12 1.83
N THR A 156 11.88 1.10 2.32
CA THR A 156 11.69 1.36 3.75
C THR A 156 10.47 0.63 4.30
N MET A 157 9.34 0.65 3.60
CA MET A 157 8.13 -0.07 4.02
C MET A 157 8.33 -1.59 4.03
N GLU A 158 9.07 -2.15 3.08
CA GLU A 158 9.40 -3.58 3.07
C GLU A 158 10.29 -3.97 4.25
N GLU A 159 11.28 -3.14 4.57
CA GLU A 159 12.17 -3.34 5.71
C GLU A 159 11.42 -3.27 7.05
N GLU A 160 10.57 -2.25 7.23
CA GLU A 160 9.69 -2.11 8.40
C GLU A 160 8.79 -3.34 8.56
N ARG A 161 8.13 -3.77 7.47
CA ARG A 161 7.25 -4.95 7.49
C ARG A 161 8.00 -6.23 7.89
N LEU A 162 9.24 -6.40 7.44
CA LEU A 162 10.08 -7.53 7.82
C LEU A 162 10.48 -7.46 9.31
N ASN A 163 10.80 -6.27 9.81
CA ASN A 163 11.15 -6.06 11.20
C ASN A 163 9.94 -6.30 12.14
N ASP A 164 8.76 -5.82 11.74
CA ASP A 164 7.52 -6.05 12.47
C ASP A 164 7.19 -7.53 12.54
N LYS A 165 7.31 -8.26 11.43
CA LYS A 165 7.08 -9.72 11.41
C LYS A 165 8.01 -10.46 12.38
N LYS A 166 9.30 -10.09 12.41
CA LYS A 166 10.27 -10.68 13.37
C LYS A 166 9.91 -10.35 14.81
N THR A 167 9.47 -9.12 15.05
CA THR A 167 9.05 -8.66 16.38
C THR A 167 7.81 -9.42 16.85
N ILE A 168 6.80 -9.56 16.00
CA ILE A 168 5.59 -10.34 16.27
C ILE A 168 5.96 -11.78 16.62
N GLN A 169 6.77 -12.44 15.79
CA GLN A 169 7.20 -13.82 16.05
C GLN A 169 7.93 -13.94 17.41
N THR A 170 8.82 -13.00 17.71
CA THR A 170 9.54 -12.98 18.99
C THR A 170 8.59 -12.79 20.18
N LEU A 171 7.52 -12.01 20.01
CA LEU A 171 6.51 -11.80 21.05
C LEU A 171 5.63 -13.04 21.21
N GLU A 172 5.24 -13.69 20.13
CA GLU A 172 4.48 -14.95 20.13
C GLU A 172 5.26 -16.05 20.86
N ASP A 173 6.54 -16.24 20.54
CA ASP A 173 7.42 -17.21 21.20
C ASP A 173 7.54 -16.93 22.72
N LYS A 174 7.63 -15.65 23.10
CA LYS A 174 7.67 -15.25 24.52
C LYS A 174 6.35 -15.55 25.23
N ILE A 175 5.22 -15.29 24.59
CA ILE A 175 3.89 -15.58 25.15
C ILE A 175 3.75 -17.10 25.31
N GLU A 176 4.09 -17.89 24.30
CA GLU A 176 4.03 -19.35 24.37
C GLU A 176 4.89 -19.89 25.52
N LEU A 177 6.12 -19.38 25.67
CA LEU A 177 7.00 -19.77 26.77
C LEU A 177 6.41 -19.44 28.15
N LEU A 178 5.82 -18.24 28.30
CA LEU A 178 5.19 -17.82 29.54
C LEU A 178 3.95 -18.67 29.86
N GLU A 179 3.13 -18.97 28.87
CA GLU A 179 1.96 -19.86 29.04
C GLU A 179 2.38 -21.28 29.39
N LYS A 180 3.38 -21.83 28.70
CA LYS A 180 3.95 -23.15 28.99
C LYS A 180 4.49 -23.21 30.41
N ARG A 181 5.20 -22.16 30.86
CA ARG A 181 5.73 -22.06 32.23
C ARG A 181 4.61 -21.94 33.27
N SER A 182 3.58 -21.15 33.00
CA SER A 182 2.42 -21.00 33.88
C SER A 182 1.65 -22.33 34.04
N ARG A 183 1.42 -23.04 32.93
CA ARG A 183 0.75 -24.36 32.94
C ARG A 183 1.63 -25.48 33.49
N ALA A 184 2.95 -25.29 33.54
CA ALA A 184 3.87 -26.29 34.09
C ALA A 184 3.55 -26.59 35.57
N THR A 185 3.17 -25.57 36.35
CA THR A 185 2.82 -25.68 37.78
C THR A 185 1.34 -25.99 38.03
N ALA A 186 0.49 -25.91 37.00
CA ALA A 186 -0.92 -26.19 37.11
C ALA A 186 -1.23 -27.68 36.92
N VAL A 187 -2.18 -28.20 37.70
CA VAL A 187 -2.73 -29.55 37.59
C VAL A 187 -4.24 -29.44 37.48
N GLU A 188 -4.82 -30.03 36.43
CA GLU A 188 -6.27 -30.10 36.24
C GLU A 188 -6.78 -31.43 36.79
N ILE A 189 -7.67 -31.35 37.78
CA ILE A 189 -8.35 -32.50 38.38
C ILE A 189 -9.78 -32.52 37.87
N ARG A 190 -10.09 -33.53 37.05
CA ARG A 190 -11.41 -33.73 36.44
C ARG A 190 -12.25 -34.71 37.28
N ASN A 191 -13.57 -34.72 37.05
CA ASN A 191 -14.52 -35.64 37.70
C ASN A 191 -14.60 -35.53 39.23
N THR A 192 -14.42 -34.33 39.77
CA THR A 192 -14.58 -34.07 41.20
C THR A 192 -16.00 -33.60 41.50
N PRO A 193 -16.76 -34.30 42.37
CA PRO A 193 -18.10 -33.89 42.73
C PRO A 193 -18.08 -32.53 43.43
N ARG A 194 -19.18 -31.78 43.30
CA ARG A 194 -19.31 -30.46 43.91
C ARG A 194 -19.98 -30.59 45.27
N ILE A 195 -19.33 -30.10 46.33
CA ILE A 195 -19.86 -30.17 47.71
C ILE A 195 -21.20 -29.44 47.86
N TYR A 196 -21.49 -28.44 47.01
CA TYR A 196 -22.79 -27.76 46.98
C TYR A 196 -23.98 -28.74 46.90
N GLN A 197 -23.80 -29.88 46.20
CA GLN A 197 -24.85 -30.89 46.05
C GLN A 197 -25.17 -31.63 47.36
N GLN A 198 -24.27 -31.61 48.35
CA GLN A 198 -24.46 -32.29 49.62
C GLN A 198 -24.93 -31.35 50.74
N ASN A 199 -24.43 -30.11 50.78
CA ASN A 199 -24.61 -29.20 51.93
C ASN A 199 -25.31 -27.87 51.59
N ASN A 200 -25.78 -27.69 50.35
CA ASN A 200 -26.50 -26.50 49.87
C ASN A 200 -25.77 -25.15 50.10
N ARG A 201 -24.44 -25.20 50.24
CA ARG A 201 -23.57 -24.03 50.48
C ARG A 201 -22.54 -23.86 49.35
N PRO A 202 -22.21 -22.61 48.96
CA PRO A 202 -21.11 -22.36 48.03
C PRO A 202 -19.82 -22.96 48.57
N GLU A 203 -19.08 -23.62 47.69
CA GLU A 203 -17.81 -24.28 48.00
C GLU A 203 -16.74 -23.22 48.31
N SER A 204 -16.08 -23.36 49.46
CA SER A 204 -14.98 -22.47 49.88
C SER A 204 -13.65 -22.93 49.27
N LYS A 205 -12.66 -22.02 49.19
CA LYS A 205 -11.27 -22.39 48.85
C LYS A 205 -10.70 -23.43 49.82
N THR A 206 -11.08 -23.37 51.09
CA THR A 206 -10.68 -24.36 52.11
C THR A 206 -11.21 -25.75 51.78
N ASP A 207 -12.47 -25.85 51.36
CA ASP A 207 -13.11 -27.12 50.97
C ASP A 207 -12.37 -27.74 49.75
N LEU A 208 -11.99 -26.91 48.77
CA LEU A 208 -11.19 -27.33 47.62
C LEU A 208 -9.80 -27.83 48.03
N CYS A 209 -9.11 -27.11 48.93
CA CYS A 209 -7.82 -27.54 49.47
C CYS A 209 -7.92 -28.90 50.16
N ASP A 210 -8.98 -29.14 50.93
CA ASP A 210 -9.18 -30.42 51.63
C ASP A 210 -9.43 -31.58 50.66
N ILE A 211 -10.25 -31.37 49.61
CA ILE A 211 -10.43 -32.36 48.54
C ILE A 211 -9.08 -32.70 47.91
N VAL A 212 -8.28 -31.69 47.55
CA VAL A 212 -6.98 -31.88 46.93
C VAL A 212 -6.01 -32.61 47.86
N LYS A 213 -5.99 -32.29 49.16
CA LYS A 213 -5.17 -32.99 50.16
C LYS A 213 -5.57 -34.47 50.29
N ILE A 214 -6.88 -34.78 50.26
CA ILE A 214 -7.37 -36.16 50.27
C ILE A 214 -6.91 -36.91 49.02
N LEU A 215 -7.08 -36.31 47.84
CA LEU A 215 -6.64 -36.89 46.58
C LEU A 215 -5.12 -37.12 46.55
N ALA A 216 -4.34 -36.15 47.03
CA ALA A 216 -2.88 -36.28 47.12
C ALA A 216 -2.49 -37.46 48.02
N LYS A 217 -3.15 -37.63 49.18
CA LYS A 217 -2.96 -38.81 50.05
C LYS A 217 -3.31 -40.12 49.34
N THR A 218 -4.38 -40.17 48.56
CA THR A 218 -4.77 -41.36 47.78
C THR A 218 -3.70 -41.76 46.76
N VAL A 219 -2.99 -40.79 46.17
CA VAL A 219 -1.89 -41.01 45.20
C VAL A 219 -0.53 -41.10 45.91
N ASN A 220 -0.49 -41.23 47.24
CA ASN A 220 0.74 -41.28 48.06
C ASN A 220 1.66 -40.06 47.88
N CYS A 221 1.09 -38.89 47.58
CA CYS A 221 1.81 -37.62 47.46
C CYS A 221 1.64 -36.78 48.74
N SER A 222 2.75 -36.40 49.37
CA SER A 222 2.76 -35.47 50.52
C SER A 222 2.61 -34.02 50.03
N LEU A 223 1.37 -33.52 50.05
CA LEU A 223 1.05 -32.14 49.71
C LEU A 223 0.73 -31.33 50.98
N GLN A 224 1.49 -30.27 51.21
CA GLN A 224 1.27 -29.31 52.29
C GLN A 224 0.49 -28.10 51.76
N GLU A 225 -0.16 -27.37 52.65
CA GLU A 225 -0.91 -26.16 52.26
C GLU A 225 -0.01 -25.06 51.72
N SER A 226 1.23 -24.97 52.21
CA SER A 226 2.26 -24.05 51.69
C SER A 226 2.72 -24.36 50.25
N ASP A 227 2.46 -25.58 49.77
CA ASP A 227 2.79 -25.96 48.38
C ASP A 227 1.73 -25.44 47.38
N ILE A 228 0.53 -25.12 47.87
CA ILE A 228 -0.60 -24.68 47.06
C ILE A 228 -0.52 -23.16 46.92
N ARG A 229 -0.48 -22.69 45.67
CA ARG A 229 -0.52 -21.25 45.36
C ARG A 229 -1.95 -20.76 45.27
N ASP A 230 -2.76 -21.44 44.46
CA ASP A 230 -4.17 -21.16 44.30
C ASP A 230 -4.94 -22.42 43.93
N VAL A 231 -6.24 -22.43 44.25
CA VAL A 231 -7.15 -23.51 43.91
C VAL A 231 -8.51 -22.92 43.54
N TYR A 232 -9.02 -23.31 42.38
CA TYR A 232 -10.31 -22.83 41.89
C TYR A 232 -10.92 -23.80 40.90
N ARG A 233 -12.23 -23.66 40.63
CA ARG A 233 -12.92 -24.39 39.57
C ARG A 233 -13.03 -23.54 38.31
N ILE A 234 -12.80 -24.14 37.15
CA ILE A 234 -13.08 -23.49 35.87
C ILE A 234 -14.58 -23.56 35.58
N LEU A 235 -15.12 -22.49 35.00
CA LEU A 235 -16.46 -22.48 34.43
C LEU A 235 -16.51 -23.42 33.23
N SER A 236 -17.26 -24.52 33.34
CA SER A 236 -17.50 -25.47 32.27
C SER A 236 -19.00 -25.58 31.98
N LYS A 237 -19.35 -25.96 30.75
CA LYS A 237 -20.74 -26.19 30.32
C LYS A 237 -21.44 -27.29 31.14
N HIS A 238 -20.68 -28.24 31.67
CA HIS A 238 -21.22 -29.30 32.52
C HIS A 238 -21.28 -28.85 33.99
N GLU A 239 -22.48 -28.47 34.44
CA GLU A 239 -22.76 -27.97 35.80
C GLU A 239 -22.36 -28.97 36.91
N THR A 240 -22.42 -30.27 36.59
CA THR A 240 -22.29 -31.38 37.56
C THR A 240 -20.84 -31.74 37.89
N SER A 241 -19.89 -31.49 36.99
CA SER A 241 -18.48 -31.85 37.17
C SER A 241 -17.59 -30.78 36.54
N ARG A 242 -17.35 -29.70 37.29
CA ARG A 242 -16.43 -28.65 36.90
C ARG A 242 -15.00 -29.01 37.36
N PRO A 243 -14.00 -29.03 36.46
CA PRO A 243 -12.62 -29.33 36.84
C PRO A 243 -12.09 -28.38 37.91
N ILE A 244 -11.26 -28.90 38.82
CA ILE A 244 -10.49 -28.11 39.77
C ILE A 244 -9.12 -27.87 39.15
N ILE A 245 -8.71 -26.62 39.07
CA ILE A 245 -7.33 -26.23 38.77
C ILE A 245 -6.61 -26.01 40.08
N LEU A 246 -5.52 -26.75 40.23
CA LEU A 246 -4.57 -26.61 41.32
C LEU A 246 -3.30 -25.98 40.78
N GLU A 247 -2.94 -24.80 41.29
CA GLU A 247 -1.66 -24.16 41.00
C GLU A 247 -0.69 -24.41 42.15
N LEU A 248 0.45 -25.03 41.83
CA LEU A 248 1.49 -25.34 42.81
C LEU A 248 2.58 -24.26 42.82
N ASN A 249 3.25 -24.10 43.96
CA ASN A 249 4.43 -23.24 44.07
C ASN A 249 5.68 -23.85 43.41
N SER A 250 5.70 -25.18 43.19
CA SER A 250 6.83 -25.90 42.60
C SER A 250 6.38 -26.99 41.62
N VAL A 251 7.15 -27.17 40.55
CA VAL A 251 6.95 -28.22 39.52
C VAL A 251 7.37 -29.59 40.03
N ILE A 252 8.25 -29.66 41.04
CA ILE A 252 8.82 -30.92 41.53
C ILE A 252 7.72 -31.86 42.04
N LYS A 253 6.70 -31.32 42.71
CA LYS A 253 5.60 -32.11 43.27
C LYS A 253 4.58 -32.60 42.24
N LYS A 254 4.68 -32.17 40.98
CA LYS A 254 3.79 -32.61 39.89
C LYS A 254 4.25 -33.92 39.25
N LYS A 255 5.54 -34.24 39.27
CA LYS A 255 6.06 -35.46 38.64
C LYS A 255 6.26 -36.53 39.71
N PRO A 256 5.51 -37.65 39.67
CA PRO A 256 5.88 -38.82 40.48
C PRO A 256 7.23 -39.34 39.97
N TYR A 257 8.12 -39.69 40.92
CA TYR A 257 9.31 -40.49 40.63
C TYR A 257 8.90 -41.92 40.29
#